data_AF-A0A9N7MC47-F1
#
_entry.id   AF-A0A9N7MC47-F1
#
_cell.length_a   1.000
_cell.length_b   1.000
_cell.length_c   1.000
_cell.angle_alpha   90.00
_cell.angle_beta   90.00
_cell.angle_gamma   90.00
#
_symmetry.space_group_name_H-M   'P 1'
#
loop_
_entity.id
_entity.type
_entity.pdbx_description
1 polymer ?
#
loop_
_entity_poly.entity_id
_entity_poly.type
_entity_poly.pdbx_seq_one_letter_code
_entity_poly.pdbx_strand_id
1 'polypeptide(L)'
;MNTPLPDDLAYSRILTSSLESVDRRKQRKTSKEDKFITVKREDSSESLESFTIPTMAAAIFSLLIFCISLLISPSSSSPISGLQILQAERQIDLTSHIVRVYMTLKVENIGDDPASKVLLAFPPSQFDHLSLVKAATNVGKKRKKSFVPLEVNPAEQSQPDSPNGTKYYAISLLNSLPKGETTTLEILYVLTHSLDPFPVEISQSESQLVYYRDSAIILSPYNIKQQATVVKTPTSKVESFTQVGPTHQSGSELRYGPYESREPYSYSPIIVHFENNHPFAVVEELEREIEISHWGSVQSELLIEPRYPLFGGWKSTFVIGYGVPLQDFLFESDDGARYLNYTFGCPLADTVVDKLTIKVVLPEGSKDPSIKVPFEVEQSLEVCFFYLYLGFNPS
;
A
#
# COMPACT_ATOMS: atom_id res chain seq x y z
N MET A 1 56.40 -7.25 -17.18
CA MET A 1 56.01 -5.92 -17.67
C MET A 1 54.53 -5.78 -17.43
N ASN A 2 54.16 -5.16 -16.31
CA ASN A 2 52.79 -4.76 -16.02
C ASN A 2 52.50 -3.53 -16.87
N THR A 3 51.61 -3.65 -17.84
CA THR A 3 51.01 -2.50 -18.52
C THR A 3 50.16 -1.74 -17.49
N PRO A 4 50.38 -0.43 -17.27
CA PRO A 4 49.51 0.33 -16.39
C PRO A 4 48.12 0.48 -17.03
N LEU A 5 47.08 0.47 -16.19
CA LEU A 5 45.73 0.90 -16.57
C LEU A 5 45.78 2.36 -17.07
N PRO A 6 44.95 2.77 -18.04
CA PRO A 6 44.97 4.15 -18.55
C PRO A 6 44.57 5.17 -17.45
N ASP A 7 45.26 6.31 -17.42
CA ASP A 7 45.10 7.43 -16.46
C ASP A 7 43.83 8.28 -16.67
N ASP A 8 42.88 7.87 -17.54
CA ASP A 8 41.73 8.68 -17.98
C ASP A 8 40.39 8.34 -17.28
N LEU A 9 40.43 7.80 -16.06
CA LEU A 9 39.23 7.50 -15.26
C LEU A 9 38.92 8.66 -14.29
N ALA A 10 37.77 9.32 -14.49
CA ALA A 10 37.22 10.25 -13.50
C ALA A 10 36.43 9.49 -12.43
N TYR A 11 36.49 10.00 -11.20
CA TYR A 11 35.77 9.42 -10.06
C TYR A 11 34.40 10.06 -9.92
N SER A 12 33.34 9.27 -10.00
CA SER A 12 31.99 9.71 -9.66
C SER A 12 31.51 9.02 -8.38
N ARG A 13 30.65 9.69 -7.62
CA ARG A 13 29.94 9.07 -6.49
C ARG A 13 28.53 8.75 -6.94
N ILE A 14 28.11 7.49 -6.78
CA ILE A 14 26.73 7.08 -7.02
C ILE A 14 26.02 6.97 -5.69
N LEU A 15 24.94 7.71 -5.55
CA LEU A 15 24.05 7.65 -4.43
C LEU A 15 22.80 6.87 -4.87
N THR A 16 22.63 5.68 -4.31
CA THR A 16 21.52 4.79 -4.64
C THR A 16 20.48 4.86 -3.54
N SER A 17 19.23 5.04 -3.95
CA SER A 17 18.06 4.92 -3.09
C SER A 17 17.09 3.91 -3.69
N SER A 18 16.60 2.99 -2.88
CA SER A 18 15.65 1.96 -3.31
C SER A 18 14.38 2.04 -2.47
N LEU A 19 13.25 1.88 -3.14
CA LEU A 19 11.94 1.71 -2.54
C LEU A 19 11.30 0.47 -3.17
N GLU A 20 11.13 -0.57 -2.37
CA GLU A 20 10.36 -1.75 -2.75
C GLU A 20 8.95 -1.64 -2.19
N SER A 21 7.94 -1.91 -3.03
CA SER A 21 6.63 -2.27 -2.55
C SER A 21 6.79 -3.49 -1.66
N VAL A 22 6.19 -3.45 -0.47
CA VAL A 22 6.43 -4.42 0.60
C VAL A 22 5.77 -5.76 0.23
N ASP A 23 6.35 -6.52 -0.69
CA ASP A 23 5.92 -7.89 -0.97
C ASP A 23 6.58 -8.84 0.05
N ARG A 24 6.02 -8.85 1.26
CA ARG A 24 6.45 -9.76 2.35
C ARG A 24 6.16 -11.23 2.08
N ARG A 25 5.64 -11.62 0.91
CA ARG A 25 5.45 -13.05 0.56
C ARG A 25 6.77 -13.78 0.30
N LYS A 26 7.87 -13.07 0.00
CA LYS A 26 9.20 -13.69 -0.22
C LYS A 26 10.03 -13.95 1.05
N GLN A 27 9.67 -13.41 2.21
CA GLN A 27 10.44 -13.65 3.46
C GLN A 27 10.24 -15.05 4.10
N ARG A 28 9.44 -15.94 3.51
CA ARG A 28 9.20 -17.29 4.06
C ARG A 28 10.10 -18.40 3.51
N LYS A 29 11.12 -18.07 2.71
CA LYS A 29 11.99 -19.06 2.04
C LYS A 29 13.49 -18.91 2.31
N THR A 30 13.90 -18.45 3.48
CA THR A 30 15.29 -18.61 3.95
C THR A 30 15.34 -18.76 5.46
N SER A 31 14.92 -19.92 5.95
CA SER A 31 15.45 -20.51 7.18
C SER A 31 14.96 -21.96 7.25
N LYS A 32 15.78 -22.87 6.73
CA LYS A 32 15.79 -24.25 7.23
C LYS A 32 17.20 -24.78 7.04
N GLU A 33 17.96 -24.66 8.11
CA GLU A 33 19.23 -25.31 8.31
C GLU A 33 19.14 -26.80 7.99
N ASP A 34 20.17 -27.27 7.31
CA ASP A 34 20.54 -28.66 7.15
C ASP A 34 20.66 -29.35 8.50
N LYS A 35 19.79 -30.35 8.75
CA LYS A 35 20.14 -31.54 9.54
C LYS A 35 19.49 -32.76 8.90
N PHE A 36 20.27 -33.44 8.06
CA PHE A 36 20.06 -34.83 7.69
C PHE A 36 20.16 -35.71 8.93
N ILE A 37 19.07 -36.43 9.27
CA ILE A 37 19.15 -37.71 9.96
C ILE A 37 18.19 -38.67 9.25
N THR A 38 18.78 -39.61 8.53
CA THR A 38 18.15 -40.78 7.94
C THR A 38 17.84 -41.79 9.05
N VAL A 39 16.57 -42.13 9.27
CA VAL A 39 16.18 -43.36 9.95
C VAL A 39 15.11 -44.07 9.12
N LYS A 40 15.47 -45.26 8.65
CA LYS A 40 14.61 -46.22 7.94
C LYS A 40 13.41 -46.59 8.80
N ARG A 41 12.22 -46.64 8.19
CA ARG A 41 11.03 -47.27 8.77
C ARG A 41 10.87 -48.64 8.09
N GLU A 42 10.86 -49.67 8.91
CA GLU A 42 10.69 -51.07 8.53
C GLU A 42 9.21 -51.42 8.68
N ASP A 43 8.61 -51.92 7.61
CA ASP A 43 7.25 -52.44 7.60
C ASP A 43 7.21 -53.78 8.35
N SER A 44 6.20 -53.96 9.20
CA SER A 44 5.69 -55.30 9.50
C SER A 44 4.21 -55.25 9.89
N SER A 45 3.45 -56.02 9.12
CA SER A 45 2.08 -56.46 9.28
C SER A 45 1.91 -57.49 10.40
N GLU A 46 0.69 -57.56 10.96
CA GLU A 46 -0.07 -58.76 11.46
C GLU A 46 -0.95 -58.33 12.66
N SER A 47 -2.27 -58.24 12.48
CA SER A 47 -3.33 -59.27 12.56
C SER A 47 -3.89 -59.51 13.97
N LEU A 48 -5.15 -59.09 14.12
CA LEU A 48 -6.28 -59.58 14.93
C LEU A 48 -6.01 -60.68 15.97
N GLU A 49 -6.45 -60.45 17.22
CA GLU A 49 -7.37 -61.34 17.95
C GLU A 49 -8.22 -60.57 18.98
N SER A 50 -9.39 -61.14 19.22
CA SER A 50 -10.60 -60.73 19.94
C SER A 50 -10.51 -60.70 21.48
N PHE A 51 -11.38 -59.92 22.16
CA PHE A 51 -12.52 -60.42 22.97
C PHE A 51 -13.21 -59.31 23.83
N THR A 52 -14.54 -59.33 23.78
CA THR A 52 -15.55 -58.93 24.80
C THR A 52 -15.82 -57.47 25.19
N ILE A 53 -17.10 -57.12 25.03
CA ILE A 53 -17.82 -55.96 25.55
C ILE A 53 -18.29 -56.26 26.99
N PRO A 54 -18.29 -55.27 27.89
CA PRO A 54 -19.55 -54.94 28.57
C PRO A 54 -19.85 -53.44 28.59
N THR A 55 -21.02 -53.12 28.06
CA THR A 55 -22.00 -52.13 28.53
C THR A 55 -21.56 -51.15 29.62
N MET A 56 -21.48 -49.85 29.30
CA MET A 56 -21.79 -48.76 30.24
C MET A 56 -22.35 -47.54 29.50
N ALA A 57 -23.68 -47.49 29.37
CA ALA A 57 -24.45 -46.40 28.79
C ALA A 57 -24.61 -45.18 29.73
N ALA A 58 -23.57 -44.81 30.48
CA ALA A 58 -23.65 -43.75 31.50
C ALA A 58 -22.49 -42.74 31.51
N ALA A 59 -21.66 -42.71 30.45
CA ALA A 59 -20.53 -41.78 30.33
C ALA A 59 -20.67 -40.74 29.20
N ILE A 60 -21.74 -40.80 28.41
CA ILE A 60 -21.91 -39.92 27.22
C ILE A 60 -22.64 -38.62 27.58
N PHE A 61 -23.36 -38.55 28.71
CA PHE A 61 -24.11 -37.36 29.09
C PHE A 61 -23.28 -36.32 29.88
N SER A 62 -22.15 -36.72 30.46
CA SER A 62 -21.25 -35.80 31.19
C SER A 62 -20.14 -35.22 30.31
N LEU A 63 -19.91 -35.79 29.12
CA LEU A 63 -18.98 -35.23 28.13
C LEU A 63 -19.67 -34.22 27.19
N LEU A 64 -20.99 -34.28 27.05
CA LEU A 64 -21.76 -33.35 26.21
C LEU A 64 -21.96 -31.96 26.86
N ILE A 65 -21.86 -31.86 28.19
CA ILE A 65 -22.01 -30.58 28.91
C ILE A 65 -20.67 -29.84 29.04
N PHE A 66 -19.53 -30.54 28.92
CA PHE A 66 -18.21 -29.92 28.92
C PHE A 66 -17.76 -29.43 27.52
N CYS A 67 -18.37 -29.94 26.44
CA CYS A 67 -18.09 -29.49 25.07
C CYS A 67 -18.92 -28.29 24.60
N ILE A 68 -19.91 -27.83 25.39
CA ILE A 68 -20.74 -26.65 25.05
C ILE A 68 -20.25 -25.37 25.75
N SER A 69 -19.30 -25.46 26.69
CA SER A 69 -18.65 -24.29 27.31
C SER A 69 -17.43 -23.76 26.53
N LEU A 70 -17.06 -24.37 25.40
CA LEU A 70 -16.25 -23.69 24.36
C LEU A 70 -17.18 -22.83 23.48
N LEU A 71 -17.96 -21.98 24.14
CA LEU A 71 -18.38 -20.73 23.54
C LEU A 71 -17.10 -19.98 23.25
N ILE A 72 -16.81 -19.85 21.96
CA ILE A 72 -15.90 -18.84 21.42
C ILE A 72 -16.18 -17.56 22.20
N SER A 73 -15.30 -17.21 23.13
CA SER A 73 -15.33 -15.86 23.69
C SER A 73 -15.07 -14.97 22.48
N PRO A 74 -16.01 -14.10 22.04
CA PRO A 74 -15.59 -13.02 21.19
C PRO A 74 -14.52 -12.30 22.02
N SER A 75 -13.28 -12.30 21.53
CA SER A 75 -12.27 -11.39 22.02
C SER A 75 -12.78 -9.99 21.70
N SER A 76 -13.61 -9.45 22.58
CA SER A 76 -13.99 -8.05 22.55
C SER A 76 -12.73 -7.30 22.94
N SER A 77 -11.93 -6.96 21.94
CA SER A 77 -10.92 -5.93 22.14
C SER A 77 -11.63 -4.70 22.64
N SER A 78 -11.20 -4.20 23.79
CA SER A 78 -11.72 -2.95 24.33
C SER A 78 -11.58 -1.85 23.26
N PRO A 79 -12.64 -1.09 22.97
CA PRO A 79 -12.51 0.09 22.13
C PRO A 79 -11.43 1.00 22.68
N ILE A 80 -10.77 1.72 21.78
CA ILE A 80 -9.88 2.80 22.20
C ILE A 80 -10.77 3.89 22.77
N SER A 81 -10.82 3.97 24.10
CA SER A 81 -11.64 4.94 24.81
C SER A 81 -11.12 6.36 24.55
N GLY A 82 -12.04 7.29 24.29
CA GLY A 82 -11.75 8.71 24.21
C GLY A 82 -12.28 9.38 22.95
N LEU A 83 -12.37 8.68 21.82
CA LEU A 83 -12.94 9.23 20.58
C LEU A 83 -14.14 8.43 20.10
N GLN A 84 -15.07 9.13 19.44
CA GLN A 84 -16.14 8.52 18.64
C GLN A 84 -16.23 9.18 17.27
N ILE A 85 -16.81 8.48 16.31
CA ILE A 85 -17.06 9.01 14.97
C ILE A 85 -18.56 9.22 14.82
N LEU A 86 -18.97 10.47 14.61
CA LEU A 86 -20.37 10.86 14.46
C LEU A 86 -20.92 10.47 13.09
N GLN A 87 -20.13 10.70 12.05
CA GLN A 87 -20.49 10.41 10.66
C GLN A 87 -19.23 9.99 9.92
N ALA A 88 -19.33 8.91 9.15
CA ALA A 88 -18.28 8.42 8.29
C ALA A 88 -18.81 8.16 6.88
N GLU A 89 -18.16 8.73 5.89
CA GLU A 89 -18.46 8.46 4.47
C GLU A 89 -17.20 7.92 3.82
N ARG A 90 -17.31 6.78 3.15
CA ARG A 90 -16.19 6.16 2.42
C ARG A 90 -16.59 5.96 0.96
N GLN A 91 -15.85 6.55 0.04
CA GLN A 91 -15.98 6.34 -1.39
C GLN A 91 -14.79 5.55 -1.91
N ILE A 92 -15.06 4.37 -2.45
CA ILE A 92 -14.08 3.47 -3.07
C ILE A 92 -14.20 3.64 -4.58
N ASP A 93 -13.17 4.15 -5.23
CA ASP A 93 -13.10 4.34 -6.67
C ASP A 93 -12.34 3.17 -7.32
N LEU A 94 -13.06 2.36 -8.10
CA LEU A 94 -12.57 1.20 -8.84
C LEU A 94 -12.48 1.47 -10.35
N THR A 95 -12.50 2.74 -10.76
CA THR A 95 -12.49 3.13 -12.18
C THR A 95 -11.17 2.81 -12.89
N SER A 96 -10.07 2.59 -12.15
CA SER A 96 -8.81 2.09 -12.71
C SER A 96 -8.31 0.86 -11.93
N HIS A 97 -7.17 0.28 -12.34
CA HIS A 97 -6.54 -0.81 -11.60
C HIS A 97 -5.89 -0.36 -10.28
N ILE A 98 -5.81 0.95 -10.04
CA ILE A 98 -5.33 1.59 -8.81
C ILE A 98 -6.55 2.03 -8.02
N VAL A 99 -6.85 1.33 -6.92
CA VAL A 99 -8.02 1.61 -6.09
C VAL A 99 -7.75 2.84 -5.24
N ARG A 100 -8.58 3.87 -5.39
CA ARG A 100 -8.48 5.11 -4.59
C ARG A 100 -9.65 5.17 -3.63
N VAL A 101 -9.38 5.34 -2.35
CA VAL A 101 -10.42 5.45 -1.34
C VAL A 101 -10.37 6.82 -0.68
N TYR A 102 -11.48 7.53 -0.80
CA TYR A 102 -11.73 8.82 -0.14
C TYR A 102 -12.61 8.56 1.07
N MET A 103 -12.21 9.07 2.23
CA MET A 103 -12.97 8.89 3.45
C MET A 103 -13.07 10.18 4.24
N THR A 104 -14.29 10.55 4.61
CA THR A 104 -14.59 11.72 5.43
C THR A 104 -15.04 11.24 6.81
N LEU A 105 -14.30 11.61 7.86
CA LEU A 105 -14.61 11.25 9.24
C LEU A 105 -14.90 12.50 10.07
N LYS A 106 -16.10 12.58 10.65
CA LYS A 106 -16.44 13.57 11.68
C LYS A 106 -16.18 12.98 13.07
N VAL A 107 -15.03 13.32 13.64
CA VAL A 107 -14.54 12.78 14.91
C VAL A 107 -14.93 13.71 16.06
N GLU A 108 -15.34 13.13 17.19
CA GLU A 108 -15.65 13.83 18.44
C GLU A 108 -14.80 13.24 19.58
N ASN A 109 -14.27 14.11 20.44
CA ASN A 109 -13.66 13.67 21.68
C ASN A 109 -14.69 13.53 22.79
N ILE A 110 -14.85 12.33 23.32
CA ILE A 110 -15.72 12.01 24.46
C ILE A 110 -14.94 11.73 25.75
N GLY A 111 -13.61 11.61 25.65
CA GLY A 111 -12.71 11.45 26.79
C GLY A 111 -12.52 12.74 27.57
N ASP A 112 -11.99 12.61 28.78
CA ASP A 112 -11.68 13.77 29.64
C ASP A 112 -10.44 14.52 29.17
N ASP A 113 -9.46 13.81 28.62
CA ASP A 113 -8.21 14.38 28.12
C ASP A 113 -8.33 14.89 26.66
N PRO A 114 -7.68 16.01 26.30
CA PRO A 114 -7.61 16.45 24.91
C PRO A 114 -6.92 15.42 24.00
N ALA A 115 -7.57 15.04 22.92
CA ALA A 115 -7.03 14.08 21.96
C ALA A 115 -6.12 14.78 20.93
N SER A 116 -4.93 14.24 20.69
CA SER A 116 -3.98 14.78 19.70
C SER A 116 -3.82 13.92 18.45
N LYS A 117 -4.35 12.69 18.46
CA LYS A 117 -4.19 11.70 17.38
C LYS A 117 -5.48 10.92 17.15
N VAL A 118 -5.69 10.50 15.90
CA VAL A 118 -6.78 9.60 15.49
C VAL A 118 -6.17 8.40 14.78
N LEU A 119 -6.59 7.19 15.16
CA LEU A 119 -6.12 5.95 14.54
C LEU A 119 -7.03 5.53 13.39
N LEU A 120 -6.39 5.24 12.25
CA LEU A 120 -7.02 4.70 11.06
C LEU A 120 -6.69 3.21 10.94
N ALA A 121 -7.70 2.35 11.00
CA ALA A 121 -7.54 0.89 11.01
C ALA A 121 -7.66 0.29 9.61
N PHE A 122 -6.83 -0.72 9.35
CA PHE A 122 -6.84 -1.50 8.12
C PHE A 122 -6.73 -3.00 8.44
N PRO A 123 -7.51 -3.86 7.75
CA PRO A 123 -7.28 -5.30 7.80
C PRO A 123 -5.91 -5.63 7.17
N PRO A 124 -5.24 -6.73 7.59
CA PRO A 124 -3.93 -7.12 7.06
C PRO A 124 -3.88 -7.19 5.53
N SER A 125 -4.93 -7.75 4.91
CA SER A 125 -5.03 -7.89 3.46
C SER A 125 -5.00 -6.54 2.73
N GLN A 126 -5.60 -5.51 3.29
CA GLN A 126 -5.59 -4.17 2.70
C GLN A 126 -4.28 -3.45 2.99
N PHE A 127 -3.76 -3.60 4.21
CA PHE A 127 -2.56 -2.89 4.64
C PHE A 127 -1.34 -3.27 3.80
N ASP A 128 -1.20 -4.54 3.42
CA ASP A 128 -0.08 -5.02 2.59
C ASP A 128 -0.14 -4.49 1.14
N HIS A 129 -1.27 -3.92 0.73
CA HIS A 129 -1.50 -3.32 -0.59
C HIS A 129 -1.54 -1.78 -0.57
N LEU A 130 -1.31 -1.14 0.58
CA LEU A 130 -1.29 0.32 0.69
C LEU A 130 -0.04 0.90 0.02
N SER A 131 -0.23 1.83 -0.91
CA SER A 131 0.84 2.60 -1.53
C SER A 131 0.91 4.05 -1.03
N LEU A 132 -0.21 4.58 -0.52
CA LEU A 132 -0.30 5.95 -0.02
C LEU A 132 -1.39 6.06 1.04
N VAL A 133 -1.12 6.83 2.10
CA VAL A 133 -2.13 7.34 3.03
C VAL A 133 -1.87 8.83 3.26
N LYS A 134 -2.88 9.66 3.02
CA LYS A 134 -2.87 11.10 3.27
C LYS A 134 -4.09 11.48 4.08
N ALA A 135 -3.92 12.45 4.97
CA ALA A 135 -5.02 13.07 5.69
C ALA A 135 -4.90 14.59 5.62
N ALA A 136 -6.04 15.26 5.65
CA ALA A 136 -6.12 16.70 5.77
C ALA A 136 -7.31 17.07 6.66
N THR A 137 -7.26 18.26 7.24
CA THR A 137 -8.42 18.85 7.91
C THR A 137 -8.90 20.10 7.17
N ASN A 138 -10.20 20.33 7.25
CA ASN A 138 -10.84 21.50 6.68
C ASN A 138 -10.63 22.71 7.59
N VAL A 139 -10.04 23.79 7.06
CA VAL A 139 -9.94 25.08 7.76
C VAL A 139 -10.70 26.14 6.95
N GLY A 140 -11.50 26.96 7.64
CA GLY A 140 -12.27 28.07 7.05
C GLY A 140 -13.80 27.84 6.98
N LYS A 141 -14.57 28.94 6.84
CA LYS A 141 -16.04 28.91 6.81
C LYS A 141 -16.59 28.93 5.38
N LYS A 142 -17.61 28.10 5.11
CA LYS A 142 -18.51 28.07 3.93
C LYS A 142 -17.82 28.06 2.54
N ARG A 143 -17.29 29.20 2.07
CA ARG A 143 -16.85 29.45 0.67
C ARG A 143 -15.33 29.51 0.45
N LYS A 144 -14.52 29.57 1.51
CA LYS A 144 -13.04 29.48 1.45
C LYS A 144 -12.57 28.31 2.31
N LYS A 145 -12.96 27.08 1.94
CA LYS A 145 -12.41 25.89 2.59
C LYS A 145 -11.00 25.68 2.06
N SER A 146 -10.00 25.73 2.94
CA SER A 146 -8.64 25.30 2.65
C SER A 146 -8.39 23.97 3.34
N PHE A 147 -7.78 23.02 2.64
CA PHE A 147 -7.32 21.77 3.24
C PHE A 147 -5.92 21.96 3.79
N VAL A 148 -5.74 21.70 5.08
CA VAL A 148 -4.43 21.68 5.73
C VAL A 148 -4.00 20.22 5.85
N PRO A 149 -2.90 19.80 5.20
CA PRO A 149 -2.36 18.45 5.34
C PRO A 149 -2.05 18.15 6.81
N LEU A 150 -2.35 16.92 7.22
CA LEU A 150 -2.01 16.38 8.54
C LEU A 150 -0.88 15.37 8.40
N GLU A 151 -0.09 15.25 9.46
CA GLU A 151 0.95 14.23 9.55
C GLU A 151 0.30 12.84 9.73
N VAL A 152 0.76 11.87 8.94
CA VAL A 152 0.25 10.50 8.94
C VAL A 152 1.43 9.55 8.99
N ASN A 153 1.55 8.79 10.08
CA ASN A 153 2.64 7.85 10.28
C ASN A 153 2.09 6.45 10.58
N PRO A 154 2.77 5.37 10.15
CA PRO A 154 2.47 4.03 10.66
C PRO A 154 2.47 4.05 12.18
N ALA A 155 1.44 3.50 12.81
CA ALA A 155 1.45 3.35 14.25
C ALA A 155 2.20 2.05 14.57
N GLU A 156 3.48 2.17 14.96
CA GLU A 156 4.24 1.02 15.43
C GLU A 156 3.50 0.37 16.60
N GLN A 157 3.13 -0.90 16.39
CA GLN A 157 2.84 -2.00 17.32
C GLN A 157 2.75 -1.64 18.82
N SER A 158 1.92 -0.66 19.17
CA SER A 158 1.72 -0.16 20.53
C SER A 158 0.40 -0.61 21.12
N GLN A 159 -0.31 -1.50 20.43
CA GLN A 159 -1.44 -2.23 20.98
C GLN A 159 -1.15 -3.73 20.90
N PRO A 160 -0.86 -4.38 22.04
CA PRO A 160 -0.61 -5.82 22.12
C PRO A 160 -1.77 -6.69 21.61
N ASP A 161 -2.98 -6.11 21.50
CA ASP A 161 -4.24 -6.84 21.24
C ASP A 161 -5.02 -6.27 20.05
N SER A 162 -4.38 -6.02 18.89
CA SER A 162 -5.15 -5.62 17.70
C SER A 162 -5.97 -6.80 17.15
N PRO A 163 -7.31 -6.69 17.08
CA PRO A 163 -8.16 -7.80 16.61
C PRO A 163 -7.78 -8.23 15.21
N ASN A 164 -7.73 -9.54 14.98
CA ASN A 164 -7.53 -10.12 13.65
C ASN A 164 -6.30 -9.57 12.91
N GLY A 165 -5.26 -9.16 13.64
CA GLY A 165 -4.04 -8.59 13.07
C GLY A 165 -4.22 -7.19 12.49
N THR A 166 -5.27 -6.46 12.87
CA THR A 166 -5.53 -5.08 12.41
C THR A 166 -4.28 -4.22 12.57
N LYS A 167 -3.94 -3.48 11.51
CA LYS A 167 -2.80 -2.56 11.46
C LYS A 167 -3.32 -1.12 11.39
N TYR A 168 -2.52 -0.16 11.84
CA TYR A 168 -2.98 1.22 11.98
C TYR A 168 -2.01 2.24 11.40
N TYR A 169 -2.58 3.35 10.92
CA TYR A 169 -1.90 4.62 10.79
C TYR A 169 -2.41 5.58 11.85
N ALA A 170 -1.51 6.41 12.40
CA ALA A 170 -1.86 7.50 13.30
C ALA A 170 -1.88 8.82 12.52
N ILE A 171 -3.00 9.54 12.60
CA ILE A 171 -3.16 10.88 12.06
C ILE A 171 -2.98 11.88 13.20
N SER A 172 -1.94 12.71 13.15
CA SER A 172 -1.73 13.80 14.12
C SER A 172 -2.70 14.94 13.83
N LEU A 173 -3.49 15.34 14.83
CA LEU A 173 -4.42 16.45 14.70
C LEU A 173 -3.67 17.79 14.72
N LEU A 174 -4.13 18.74 13.91
CA LEU A 174 -3.53 20.08 13.82
C LEU A 174 -3.51 20.80 15.19
N ASN A 175 -4.62 20.69 15.93
CA ASN A 175 -4.76 21.16 17.30
C ASN A 175 -5.30 20.00 18.14
N SER A 176 -4.92 19.95 19.42
CA SER A 176 -5.53 19.01 20.35
C SER A 176 -7.04 19.25 20.42
N LEU A 177 -7.83 18.18 20.30
CA LEU A 177 -9.29 18.21 20.32
C LEU A 177 -9.79 18.08 21.77
N PRO A 178 -10.34 19.14 22.39
CA PRO A 178 -10.90 19.09 23.74
C PRO A 178 -12.16 18.24 23.83
N LYS A 179 -12.55 17.86 25.05
CA LYS A 179 -13.79 17.11 25.31
C LYS A 179 -15.03 17.82 24.73
N GLY A 180 -15.86 17.08 24.01
CA GLY A 180 -17.08 17.55 23.38
C GLY A 180 -16.87 18.32 22.07
N GLU A 181 -15.62 18.59 21.67
CA GLU A 181 -15.34 19.23 20.39
C GLU A 181 -15.27 18.21 19.25
N THR A 182 -15.48 18.70 18.02
CA THR A 182 -15.48 17.88 16.80
C THR A 182 -14.51 18.42 15.77
N THR A 183 -13.91 17.52 15.00
CA THR A 183 -13.11 17.85 13.82
C THR A 183 -13.49 16.97 12.64
N THR A 184 -13.25 17.45 11.43
CA THR A 184 -13.47 16.69 10.19
C THR A 184 -12.14 16.37 9.56
N LEU A 185 -11.92 15.08 9.29
CA LEU A 185 -10.76 14.56 8.59
C LEU A 185 -11.18 14.13 7.19
N GLU A 186 -10.46 14.59 6.18
CA GLU A 186 -10.51 14.05 4.83
C GLU A 186 -9.30 13.16 4.63
N ILE A 187 -9.52 11.91 4.26
CA ILE A 187 -8.50 10.89 4.14
C ILE A 187 -8.52 10.36 2.70
N LEU A 188 -7.34 10.25 2.10
CA LEU A 188 -7.12 9.53 0.85
C LEU A 188 -6.15 8.41 1.12
N TYR A 189 -6.54 7.18 0.83
CA TYR A 189 -5.58 6.09 0.71
C TYR A 189 -5.70 5.38 -0.63
N VAL A 190 -4.58 4.84 -1.09
CA VAL A 190 -4.46 4.20 -2.40
C VAL A 190 -4.00 2.77 -2.19
N LEU A 191 -4.69 1.83 -2.86
CA LEU A 191 -4.34 0.42 -2.87
C LEU A 191 -3.93 0.01 -4.28
N THR A 192 -2.85 -0.76 -4.35
CA THR A 192 -2.38 -1.42 -5.58
C THR A 192 -2.66 -2.91 -5.47
N HIS A 193 -2.66 -3.65 -6.60
CA HIS A 193 -2.82 -5.11 -6.60
C HIS A 193 -4.04 -5.64 -5.82
N SER A 194 -5.13 -4.86 -5.78
CA SER A 194 -6.34 -5.16 -4.99
C SER A 194 -7.54 -5.60 -5.84
N LEU A 195 -7.31 -5.81 -7.14
CA LEU A 195 -8.32 -6.28 -8.10
C LEU A 195 -7.85 -7.61 -8.68
N ASP A 196 -8.65 -8.66 -8.49
CA ASP A 196 -8.35 -10.01 -8.96
C ASP A 196 -9.09 -10.28 -10.28
N PRO A 197 -8.40 -10.53 -11.41
CA PRO A 197 -9.06 -10.94 -12.65
C PRO A 197 -9.86 -12.23 -12.47
N PHE A 198 -11.12 -12.21 -12.88
CA PHE A 198 -11.95 -13.40 -12.92
C PHE A 198 -13.02 -13.31 -14.02
N PRO A 199 -12.97 -14.19 -15.04
CA PRO A 199 -12.06 -15.33 -15.17
C PRO A 199 -10.59 -14.90 -15.37
N VAL A 200 -9.66 -15.79 -15.01
CA VAL A 200 -8.20 -15.53 -15.13
C VAL A 200 -7.76 -15.50 -16.59
N GLU A 201 -8.47 -16.20 -17.46
CA GLU A 201 -8.22 -16.26 -18.89
C GLU A 201 -9.46 -15.81 -19.65
N ILE A 202 -9.26 -14.98 -20.67
CA ILE A 202 -10.29 -14.50 -21.59
C ILE A 202 -9.75 -14.53 -23.03
N SER A 203 -10.63 -14.68 -23.99
CA SER A 203 -10.33 -14.43 -25.40
C SER A 203 -10.15 -12.93 -25.66
N GLN A 204 -9.49 -12.58 -26.78
CA GLN A 204 -9.22 -11.18 -27.14
C GLN A 204 -10.50 -10.34 -27.30
N SER A 205 -11.63 -10.97 -27.65
CA SER A 205 -12.92 -10.30 -27.88
C SER A 205 -13.78 -10.14 -26.63
N GLU A 206 -13.42 -10.81 -25.53
CA GLU A 206 -14.19 -10.79 -24.29
C GLU A 206 -13.80 -9.59 -23.41
N SER A 207 -14.76 -9.15 -22.59
CA SER A 207 -14.52 -8.11 -21.60
C SER A 207 -13.76 -8.67 -20.40
N GLN A 208 -12.85 -7.87 -19.84
CA GLN A 208 -12.17 -8.19 -18.59
C GLN A 208 -13.09 -7.90 -17.41
N LEU A 209 -13.28 -8.92 -16.58
CA LEU A 209 -14.02 -8.84 -15.32
C LEU A 209 -13.05 -9.01 -14.15
N VAL A 210 -13.26 -8.29 -13.06
CA VAL A 210 -12.41 -8.34 -11.86
C VAL A 210 -13.23 -8.39 -10.58
N TYR A 211 -12.69 -9.02 -9.54
CA TYR A 211 -13.20 -8.96 -8.18
C TYR A 211 -12.50 -7.85 -7.39
N TYR A 212 -13.29 -7.09 -6.64
CA TYR A 212 -12.84 -6.27 -5.52
C TYR A 212 -13.41 -6.84 -4.22
N ARG A 213 -12.59 -6.93 -3.18
CA ARG A 213 -12.94 -7.51 -1.86
C ARG A 213 -12.66 -6.51 -0.76
N ASP A 214 -13.68 -6.19 0.03
CA ASP A 214 -13.59 -5.27 1.17
C ASP A 214 -14.76 -5.56 2.14
N SER A 215 -15.14 -4.59 2.95
CA SER A 215 -16.31 -4.62 3.84
C SER A 215 -17.31 -3.53 3.46
N ALA A 216 -18.60 -3.78 3.68
CA ALA A 216 -19.67 -2.78 3.56
C ALA A 216 -19.55 -1.66 4.61
N ILE A 217 -19.04 -2.01 5.79
CA ILE A 217 -18.79 -1.09 6.91
C ILE A 217 -17.30 -0.76 7.05
N ILE A 218 -17.00 0.40 7.60
CA ILE A 218 -15.65 0.89 7.85
C ILE A 218 -15.10 0.20 9.09
N LEU A 219 -13.94 -0.46 8.94
CA LEU A 219 -13.19 -1.00 10.07
C LEU A 219 -12.66 0.17 10.91
N SER A 220 -13.02 0.22 12.20
CA SER A 220 -12.59 1.29 13.09
C SER A 220 -12.40 0.79 14.52
N PRO A 221 -11.38 1.31 15.24
CA PRO A 221 -11.23 1.05 16.68
C PRO A 221 -12.21 1.88 17.53
N TYR A 222 -12.90 2.83 16.90
CA TYR A 222 -13.86 3.73 17.54
C TYR A 222 -15.28 3.33 17.15
N ASN A 223 -16.24 3.66 18.01
CA ASN A 223 -17.65 3.53 17.65
C ASN A 223 -18.03 4.56 16.58
N ILE A 224 -18.70 4.12 15.51
CA ILE A 224 -19.19 4.98 14.43
C ILE A 224 -20.71 5.05 14.49
N LYS A 225 -21.29 6.22 14.81
CA LYS A 225 -22.76 6.37 14.95
C LYS A 225 -23.52 6.18 13.64
N GLN A 226 -22.98 6.70 12.55
CA GLN A 226 -23.56 6.59 11.22
C GLN A 226 -22.46 6.45 10.16
N GLN A 227 -22.63 5.51 9.24
CA GLN A 227 -21.68 5.30 8.16
C GLN A 227 -22.32 4.91 6.84
N ALA A 228 -21.67 5.25 5.74
CA ALA A 228 -22.02 4.76 4.42
C ALA A 228 -20.76 4.50 3.58
N THR A 229 -20.80 3.45 2.77
CA THR A 229 -19.76 3.14 1.79
C THR A 229 -20.35 3.24 0.38
N VAL A 230 -19.72 3.99 -0.51
CA VAL A 230 -20.06 4.07 -1.93
C VAL A 230 -18.93 3.44 -2.73
N VAL A 231 -19.23 2.45 -3.56
CA VAL A 231 -18.29 1.83 -4.48
C VAL A 231 -18.61 2.31 -5.88
N LYS A 232 -17.68 3.03 -6.51
CA LYS A 232 -17.79 3.52 -7.87
C LYS A 232 -17.03 2.58 -8.80
N THR A 233 -17.73 2.08 -9.82
CA THR A 233 -17.20 1.17 -10.84
C THR A 233 -16.95 1.93 -12.15
N PRO A 234 -16.13 1.40 -13.09
CA PRO A 234 -15.87 2.03 -14.39
C PRO A 234 -17.15 2.25 -15.21
N THR A 235 -18.07 1.29 -15.15
CA THR A 235 -19.33 1.29 -15.90
C THR A 235 -20.47 0.77 -15.02
N SER A 236 -21.72 0.90 -15.46
CA SER A 236 -22.87 0.29 -14.76
C SER A 236 -22.95 -1.23 -14.87
N LYS A 237 -22.04 -1.87 -15.63
CA LYS A 237 -21.99 -3.32 -15.80
C LYS A 237 -21.27 -3.98 -14.63
N VAL A 238 -22.06 -4.27 -13.60
CA VAL A 238 -21.66 -5.06 -12.43
C VAL A 238 -22.26 -6.45 -12.62
N GLU A 239 -21.41 -7.48 -12.69
CA GLU A 239 -21.81 -8.88 -12.87
C GLU A 239 -22.49 -9.41 -11.62
N SER A 240 -21.91 -9.13 -10.44
CA SER A 240 -22.51 -9.46 -9.16
C SER A 240 -21.93 -8.60 -8.03
N PHE A 241 -22.70 -8.43 -6.96
CA PHE A 241 -22.20 -7.82 -5.72
C PHE A 241 -22.91 -8.39 -4.49
N THR A 242 -22.20 -8.46 -3.37
CA THR A 242 -22.77 -8.92 -2.10
C THR A 242 -23.84 -7.97 -1.59
N GLN A 243 -25.01 -8.49 -1.21
CA GLN A 243 -26.09 -7.69 -0.63
C GLN A 243 -25.94 -7.59 0.89
N VAL A 244 -25.74 -6.39 1.44
CA VAL A 244 -25.68 -6.13 2.88
C VAL A 244 -26.66 -5.00 3.22
N GLY A 245 -27.91 -5.35 3.54
CA GLY A 245 -29.00 -4.38 3.63
C GLY A 245 -28.79 -3.27 4.67
N PRO A 246 -29.09 -1.99 4.34
CA PRO A 246 -29.54 -1.51 3.02
C PRO A 246 -28.38 -1.43 1.99
N THR A 247 -28.63 -1.89 0.76
CA THR A 247 -27.72 -1.74 -0.39
C THR A 247 -28.52 -1.35 -1.63
N HIS A 248 -28.00 -0.44 -2.45
CA HIS A 248 -28.64 -0.04 -3.71
C HIS A 248 -27.60 0.27 -4.79
N GLN A 249 -27.91 -0.04 -6.04
CA GLN A 249 -27.10 0.33 -7.21
C GLN A 249 -27.78 1.46 -7.99
N SER A 250 -27.04 2.52 -8.32
CA SER A 250 -27.49 3.58 -9.22
C SER A 250 -26.42 3.86 -10.25
N GLY A 251 -26.66 3.47 -11.50
CA GLY A 251 -25.66 3.58 -12.56
C GLY A 251 -24.41 2.75 -12.22
N SER A 252 -23.25 3.41 -12.18
CA SER A 252 -21.96 2.81 -11.82
C SER A 252 -21.61 2.90 -10.32
N GLU A 253 -22.55 3.33 -9.48
CA GLU A 253 -22.34 3.44 -8.03
C GLU A 253 -23.15 2.41 -7.25
N LEU A 254 -22.48 1.68 -6.35
CA LEU A 254 -23.07 0.79 -5.37
C LEU A 254 -22.99 1.45 -4.00
N ARG A 255 -24.12 1.67 -3.35
CA ARG A 255 -24.18 2.29 -2.02
C ARG A 255 -24.58 1.26 -0.97
N TYR A 256 -23.72 1.11 0.03
CA TYR A 256 -23.92 0.33 1.25
C TYR A 256 -24.23 1.28 2.41
N GLY A 257 -25.37 1.08 3.05
CA GLY A 257 -25.84 1.95 4.13
C GLY A 257 -26.86 3.02 3.68
N PRO A 258 -27.22 3.96 4.57
CA PRO A 258 -26.56 4.23 5.83
C PRO A 258 -26.73 3.07 6.83
N TYR A 259 -25.68 2.78 7.59
CA TYR A 259 -25.73 1.89 8.74
C TYR A 259 -25.62 2.71 10.03
N GLU A 260 -26.33 2.26 11.05
CA GLU A 260 -26.20 2.78 12.41
C GLU A 260 -24.99 2.18 13.14
N SER A 261 -24.84 2.56 14.40
CA SER A 261 -23.80 2.10 15.31
C SER A 261 -23.65 0.58 15.30
N ARG A 262 -22.41 0.12 15.14
CA ARG A 262 -22.00 -1.27 15.30
C ARG A 262 -20.80 -1.35 16.24
N GLU A 263 -20.55 -2.54 16.75
CA GLU A 263 -19.40 -2.79 17.60
C GLU A 263 -18.09 -2.36 16.91
N PRO A 264 -17.15 -1.76 17.67
CA PRO A 264 -15.78 -1.52 17.20
C PRO A 264 -15.17 -2.77 16.58
N TYR A 265 -14.33 -2.59 15.57
CA TYR A 265 -13.70 -3.67 14.81
C TYR A 265 -14.66 -4.64 14.09
N SER A 266 -15.94 -4.30 13.96
CA SER A 266 -16.86 -5.07 13.14
C SER A 266 -16.48 -5.03 11.66
N TYR A 267 -16.75 -6.13 10.95
CA TYR A 267 -16.46 -6.31 9.53
C TYR A 267 -17.67 -6.95 8.84
N SER A 268 -18.02 -6.50 7.64
CA SER A 268 -19.15 -7.06 6.87
C SER A 268 -18.68 -7.29 5.43
N PRO A 269 -18.13 -8.48 5.13
CA PRO A 269 -17.43 -8.72 3.87
C PRO A 269 -18.33 -8.51 2.66
N ILE A 270 -17.79 -7.84 1.65
CA ILE A 270 -18.41 -7.65 0.34
C ILE A 270 -17.45 -8.06 -0.76
N ILE A 271 -18.03 -8.57 -1.84
CA ILE A 271 -17.35 -8.85 -3.10
C ILE A 271 -18.11 -8.08 -4.17
N VAL A 272 -17.39 -7.37 -5.02
CA VAL A 272 -17.94 -6.71 -6.21
C VAL A 272 -17.23 -7.29 -7.43
N HIS A 273 -18.00 -7.85 -8.35
CA HIS A 273 -17.54 -8.40 -9.62
C HIS A 273 -18.04 -7.52 -10.75
N PHE A 274 -17.13 -6.91 -11.51
CA PHE A 274 -17.48 -5.87 -12.47
C PHE A 274 -16.54 -5.83 -13.67
N GLU A 275 -17.00 -5.22 -14.76
CA GLU A 275 -16.21 -5.01 -15.97
C GLU A 275 -15.20 -3.89 -15.79
N ASN A 276 -13.92 -4.19 -16.05
CA ASN A 276 -12.83 -3.22 -16.06
C ASN A 276 -11.83 -3.52 -17.19
N ASN A 277 -12.03 -2.86 -18.33
CA ASN A 277 -11.14 -2.98 -19.50
C ASN A 277 -10.03 -1.91 -19.51
N HIS A 278 -9.82 -1.17 -18.42
CA HIS A 278 -8.65 -0.28 -18.34
C HIS A 278 -7.36 -1.11 -18.35
N PRO A 279 -6.25 -0.60 -18.88
CA PRO A 279 -4.96 -1.30 -18.82
C PRO A 279 -4.51 -1.53 -17.37
N PHE A 280 -4.08 -2.76 -17.06
CA PHE A 280 -3.48 -3.14 -15.78
C PHE A 280 -1.95 -3.16 -15.93
N ALA A 281 -1.37 -1.98 -16.18
CA ALA A 281 0.06 -1.84 -16.40
C ALA A 281 0.81 -1.79 -15.06
N VAL A 282 1.71 -2.75 -14.85
CA VAL A 282 2.60 -2.81 -13.69
C VAL A 282 4.03 -2.81 -14.17
N VAL A 283 4.84 -1.91 -13.62
CA VAL A 283 6.29 -1.91 -13.78
C VAL A 283 6.89 -2.68 -12.62
N GLU A 284 7.29 -3.92 -12.89
CA GLU A 284 7.87 -4.80 -11.87
C GLU A 284 9.17 -4.23 -11.29
N GLU A 285 10.02 -3.65 -12.15
CA GLU A 285 11.28 -3.02 -11.75
C GLU A 285 11.53 -1.78 -12.60
N LEU A 286 11.64 -0.63 -11.93
CA LEU A 286 12.04 0.64 -12.51
C LEU A 286 13.37 1.05 -11.92
N GLU A 287 14.43 0.92 -12.72
CA GLU A 287 15.70 1.57 -12.43
C GLU A 287 15.76 2.91 -13.14
N ARG A 288 16.08 3.96 -12.38
CA ARG A 288 16.26 5.30 -12.90
C ARG A 288 17.63 5.81 -12.53
N GLU A 289 18.46 6.04 -13.54
CA GLU A 289 19.75 6.67 -13.40
C GLU A 289 19.64 8.16 -13.78
N ILE A 290 20.13 9.03 -12.89
CA ILE A 290 20.18 10.47 -13.09
C ILE A 290 21.65 10.87 -13.08
N GLU A 291 22.18 11.18 -14.26
CA GLU A 291 23.53 11.72 -14.44
C GLU A 291 23.47 13.24 -14.53
N ILE A 292 24.31 13.92 -13.74
CA ILE A 292 24.39 15.38 -13.70
C ILE A 292 25.58 15.84 -14.54
N SER A 293 25.32 16.56 -15.63
CA SER A 293 26.34 17.16 -16.48
C SER A 293 26.10 18.66 -16.70
N HIS A 294 27.18 19.42 -16.94
CA HIS A 294 27.14 20.87 -17.10
C HIS A 294 26.79 21.33 -18.53
N TRP A 295 26.33 20.43 -19.42
CA TRP A 295 26.07 20.70 -20.84
C TRP A 295 24.70 20.11 -21.24
N GLY A 296 23.71 20.96 -21.54
CA GLY A 296 22.28 20.59 -21.46
C GLY A 296 21.52 20.25 -22.75
N SER A 297 20.23 19.93 -22.63
CA SER A 297 19.07 20.52 -23.36
C SER A 297 17.71 20.02 -22.80
N VAL A 298 16.58 20.29 -23.46
CA VAL A 298 15.23 20.70 -22.98
C VAL A 298 14.22 19.56 -22.63
N GLN A 299 13.25 19.82 -21.74
CA GLN A 299 12.13 18.93 -21.37
C GLN A 299 11.09 18.74 -22.51
N SER A 300 10.60 17.51 -22.70
CA SER A 300 9.59 17.15 -23.70
C SER A 300 8.58 16.13 -23.14
N GLU A 301 7.39 16.07 -23.74
CA GLU A 301 6.44 14.99 -23.53
C GLU A 301 6.79 13.83 -24.49
N LEU A 302 6.86 12.60 -23.97
CA LEU A 302 7.22 11.42 -24.75
C LEU A 302 6.07 10.42 -24.72
N LEU A 303 5.42 10.24 -25.86
CA LEU A 303 4.49 9.14 -26.09
C LEU A 303 5.28 7.92 -26.58
N ILE A 304 5.05 6.75 -25.98
CA ILE A 304 5.74 5.51 -26.32
C ILE A 304 4.72 4.47 -26.77
N GLU A 305 4.98 3.91 -27.94
CA GLU A 305 4.27 2.73 -28.44
C GLU A 305 5.23 1.53 -28.41
N PRO A 306 4.91 0.47 -27.65
CA PRO A 306 5.70 -0.77 -27.68
C PRO A 306 5.69 -1.40 -29.08
N ARG A 307 6.71 -2.22 -29.38
CA ARG A 307 6.82 -2.92 -30.68
C ARG A 307 5.65 -3.88 -30.97
N TYR A 308 4.94 -4.29 -29.94
CA TYR A 308 3.78 -5.18 -30.00
C TYR A 308 2.78 -4.81 -28.89
N PRO A 309 1.47 -5.02 -29.10
CA PRO A 309 0.49 -4.80 -28.04
C PRO A 309 0.75 -5.75 -26.86
N LEU A 310 0.55 -5.26 -25.64
CA LEU A 310 0.69 -6.07 -24.43
C LEU A 310 -0.67 -6.67 -24.06
N PHE A 311 -0.73 -8.01 -24.02
CA PHE A 311 -1.85 -8.77 -23.48
C PHE A 311 -1.49 -9.33 -22.09
N GLY A 312 -2.46 -10.01 -21.45
CA GLY A 312 -2.30 -10.56 -20.10
C GLY A 312 -0.99 -11.33 -19.93
N GLY A 313 -0.20 -10.92 -18.94
CA GLY A 313 1.07 -11.56 -18.57
C GLY A 313 2.26 -11.26 -19.49
N TRP A 314 2.08 -10.52 -20.60
CA TRP A 314 3.19 -10.15 -21.47
C TRP A 314 4.09 -9.13 -20.76
N LYS A 315 5.40 -9.31 -20.92
CA LYS A 315 6.42 -8.43 -20.35
C LYS A 315 7.20 -7.77 -21.47
N SER A 316 7.47 -6.48 -21.32
CA SER A 316 8.34 -5.73 -22.22
C SER A 316 9.32 -4.92 -21.41
N THR A 317 10.59 -4.97 -21.81
CA THR A 317 11.68 -4.20 -21.21
C THR A 317 12.16 -3.18 -22.23
N PHE A 318 12.27 -1.94 -21.80
CA PHE A 318 12.77 -0.84 -22.62
C PHE A 318 13.57 0.13 -21.75
N VAL A 319 14.42 0.93 -22.39
CA VAL A 319 15.22 1.97 -21.75
C VAL A 319 14.86 3.30 -22.39
N ILE A 320 14.63 4.32 -21.56
CA ILE A 320 14.39 5.69 -22.00
C ILE A 320 15.48 6.55 -21.37
N GLY A 321 16.21 7.28 -22.21
CA GLY A 321 17.18 8.29 -21.78
C GLY A 321 16.86 9.63 -22.42
N TYR A 322 16.95 10.70 -21.63
CA TYR A 322 16.78 12.08 -22.10
C TYR A 322 17.61 13.03 -21.23
N GLY A 323 18.03 14.16 -21.81
CA GLY A 323 18.67 15.25 -21.07
C GLY A 323 17.65 16.32 -20.69
N VAL A 324 17.87 17.00 -19.55
CA VAL A 324 17.11 18.19 -19.13
C VAL A 324 18.07 19.33 -18.76
N PRO A 325 17.66 20.61 -18.84
CA PRO A 325 18.52 21.72 -18.45
C PRO A 325 18.78 21.69 -16.94
N LEU A 326 20.06 21.65 -16.54
CA LEU A 326 20.43 21.49 -15.14
C LEU A 326 19.96 22.66 -14.25
N GLN A 327 19.89 23.86 -14.81
CA GLN A 327 19.46 25.09 -14.11
C GLN A 327 18.06 25.01 -13.49
N ASP A 328 17.20 24.12 -13.99
CA ASP A 328 15.82 23.97 -13.49
C ASP A 328 15.75 23.05 -12.26
N PHE A 329 16.81 22.28 -11.99
CA PHE A 329 16.84 21.23 -10.96
C PHE A 329 17.99 21.41 -9.96
N LEU A 330 19.07 22.08 -10.34
CA LEU A 330 20.22 22.36 -9.48
C LEU A 330 20.15 23.78 -8.94
N PHE A 331 20.24 23.89 -7.63
CA PHE A 331 20.19 25.14 -6.91
C PHE A 331 21.41 25.28 -6.00
N GLU A 332 21.77 26.52 -5.69
CA GLU A 332 22.88 26.86 -4.79
C GLU A 332 22.33 27.70 -3.63
N SER A 333 22.73 27.39 -2.41
CA SER A 333 22.44 28.18 -1.22
C SER A 333 23.52 29.22 -0.96
N ASP A 334 23.21 30.23 -0.14
CA ASP A 334 24.10 31.34 0.18
C ASP A 334 25.44 30.90 0.82
N ASP A 335 25.47 29.70 1.43
CA ASP A 335 26.66 29.06 2.02
C ASP A 335 27.49 28.25 1.01
N GLY A 336 27.09 28.23 -0.26
CA GLY A 336 27.77 27.52 -1.35
C GLY A 336 27.43 26.04 -1.47
N ALA A 337 26.48 25.52 -0.67
CA ALA A 337 25.99 24.16 -0.86
C ALA A 337 25.08 24.06 -2.10
N ARG A 338 25.16 22.94 -2.80
CA ARG A 338 24.34 22.67 -3.99
C ARG A 338 23.31 21.60 -3.68
N TYR A 339 22.06 21.81 -4.10
CA TYR A 339 20.98 20.84 -3.93
C TYR A 339 20.30 20.54 -5.26
N LEU A 340 20.13 19.24 -5.53
CA LEU A 340 19.36 18.74 -6.66
C LEU A 340 17.94 18.46 -6.19
N ASN A 341 16.97 19.19 -6.75
CA ASN A 341 15.56 18.91 -6.54
C ASN A 341 15.04 18.11 -7.72
N TYR A 342 14.72 16.83 -7.51
CA TYR A 342 14.26 15.94 -8.56
C TYR A 342 13.08 15.10 -8.08
N THR A 343 12.09 14.86 -8.93
CA THR A 343 10.91 14.05 -8.58
C THR A 343 11.28 12.58 -8.38
N PHE A 344 11.10 12.09 -7.15
CA PHE A 344 11.16 10.68 -6.82
C PHE A 344 9.87 9.99 -7.28
N GLY A 345 9.95 9.11 -8.28
CA GLY A 345 8.78 8.37 -8.77
C GLY A 345 8.87 7.93 -10.23
N CYS A 346 7.84 7.20 -10.66
CA CYS A 346 7.66 6.79 -12.05
C CYS A 346 7.20 7.99 -12.90
N PRO A 347 7.83 8.26 -14.06
CA PRO A 347 7.35 9.28 -14.98
C PRO A 347 6.12 8.83 -15.79
N LEU A 348 5.76 7.53 -15.74
CA LEU A 348 4.59 7.00 -16.44
C LEU A 348 3.32 7.27 -15.61
N ALA A 349 2.32 7.87 -16.26
CA ALA A 349 1.02 8.09 -15.65
C ALA A 349 0.29 6.76 -15.39
N ASP A 350 -0.55 6.75 -14.36
CA ASP A 350 -1.43 5.62 -14.00
C ASP A 350 -0.74 4.25 -14.00
N THR A 351 0.50 4.20 -13.49
CA THR A 351 1.30 2.97 -13.45
C THR A 351 1.63 2.61 -12.00
N VAL A 352 1.53 1.32 -11.68
CA VAL A 352 2.03 0.78 -10.41
C VAL A 352 3.48 0.36 -10.59
N VAL A 353 4.34 0.74 -9.65
CA VAL A 353 5.75 0.30 -9.62
C VAL A 353 5.96 -0.59 -8.40
N ASP A 354 6.43 -1.82 -8.63
CA ASP A 354 6.68 -2.77 -7.55
C ASP A 354 8.05 -2.56 -6.90
N LYS A 355 9.06 -2.22 -7.71
CA LYS A 355 10.41 -1.89 -7.23
C LYS A 355 10.93 -0.66 -7.97
N LEU A 356 11.24 0.39 -7.21
CA LEU A 356 11.84 1.62 -7.73
C LEU A 356 13.24 1.79 -7.15
N THR A 357 14.24 1.80 -8.03
CA THR A 357 15.61 2.13 -7.67
C THR A 357 16.02 3.41 -8.38
N ILE A 358 16.38 4.44 -7.61
CA ILE A 358 16.91 5.70 -8.13
C ILE A 358 18.40 5.76 -7.81
N LYS A 359 19.21 5.85 -8.86
CA LYS A 359 20.66 6.04 -8.80
C LYS A 359 20.97 7.47 -9.24
N VAL A 360 21.58 8.25 -8.36
CA VAL A 360 22.03 9.61 -8.66
C VAL A 360 23.55 9.60 -8.79
N VAL A 361 24.05 9.89 -9.99
CA VAL A 361 25.47 9.94 -10.29
C VAL A 361 25.95 11.39 -10.15
N LEU A 362 26.81 11.63 -9.16
CA LEU A 362 27.32 12.97 -8.84
C LEU A 362 28.69 13.21 -9.50
N PRO A 363 28.96 14.47 -9.93
CA PRO A 363 30.26 14.83 -10.49
C PRO A 363 31.43 14.60 -9.52
N GLU A 364 32.61 14.44 -10.10
CA GLU A 364 33.87 14.40 -9.36
C GLU A 364 34.04 15.63 -8.46
N GLY A 365 34.52 15.41 -7.23
CA GLY A 365 34.71 16.46 -6.24
C GLY A 365 33.49 16.72 -5.34
N SER A 366 32.35 16.05 -5.58
CA SER A 366 31.18 16.09 -4.67
C SER A 366 31.52 15.53 -3.29
N LYS A 367 31.34 16.32 -2.23
CA LYS A 367 31.64 15.94 -0.84
C LYS A 367 30.34 15.76 -0.05
N ASP A 368 30.30 14.70 0.76
CA ASP A 368 29.26 14.44 1.77
C ASP A 368 27.80 14.53 1.27
N PRO A 369 27.42 13.73 0.25
CA PRO A 369 26.06 13.74 -0.27
C PRO A 369 25.04 13.25 0.77
N SER A 370 23.86 13.88 0.79
CA SER A 370 22.73 13.47 1.63
C SER A 370 21.41 13.53 0.86
N ILE A 371 20.47 12.65 1.22
CA ILE A 371 19.14 12.56 0.59
C ILE A 371 18.09 13.00 1.59
N LYS A 372 17.14 13.83 1.12
CA LYS A 372 15.92 14.16 1.87
C LYS A 372 14.70 13.73 1.06
N VAL A 373 14.06 12.65 1.50
CA VAL A 373 12.79 12.14 0.94
C VAL A 373 11.70 12.17 2.02
N PRO A 374 10.43 12.36 1.65
CA PRO A 374 9.33 12.47 2.62
C PRO A 374 8.82 11.11 3.15
N PHE A 375 9.53 10.02 2.87
CA PHE A 375 9.20 8.65 3.27
C PHE A 375 10.50 7.85 3.48
N GLU A 376 10.39 6.71 4.16
CA GLU A 376 11.52 5.81 4.41
C GLU A 376 11.99 5.12 3.12
N VAL A 377 13.31 5.04 2.92
CA VAL A 377 13.95 4.38 1.77
C VAL A 377 15.23 3.68 2.22
N GLU A 378 15.60 2.60 1.56
CA GLU A 378 16.93 2.01 1.71
C GLU A 378 17.95 2.82 0.91
N GLN A 379 19.12 3.09 1.50
CA GLN A 379 20.15 3.95 0.90
C GLN A 379 21.51 3.25 0.92
N SER A 380 22.24 3.36 -0.18
CA SER A 380 23.64 2.97 -0.28
C SER A 380 24.46 4.01 -1.05
N LEU A 381 25.74 4.13 -0.70
CA LEU A 381 26.70 5.00 -1.38
C LEU A 381 27.82 4.15 -1.97
N GLU A 382 28.05 4.30 -3.27
CA GLU A 382 29.06 3.58 -4.03
C GLU A 382 29.94 4.56 -4.82
N VAL A 383 31.18 4.15 -5.11
CA VAL A 383 32.10 4.92 -5.96
C VAL A 383 32.25 4.18 -7.27
N CYS A 384 31.94 4.84 -8.38
CA CYS A 384 32.00 4.25 -9.72
C CYS A 384 32.91 5.05 -10.65
N PHE A 385 33.55 4.33 -11.56
CA PHE A 385 34.49 4.87 -12.54
C PHE A 385 33.78 5.04 -13.88
N PHE A 386 33.75 6.27 -14.41
CA PHE A 386 33.25 6.55 -15.75
C PHE A 386 34.38 7.08 -16.63
N TYR A 387 34.26 6.84 -17.93
CA TYR A 387 35.18 7.41 -18.92
C TYR A 387 34.92 8.91 -19.04
N LEU A 388 35.97 9.72 -18.92
CA LEU A 388 35.93 11.11 -19.32
C LEU A 388 35.67 11.18 -20.84
N TYR A 389 34.62 11.87 -21.29
CA TYR A 389 34.53 12.37 -22.67
C TYR A 389 35.53 13.52 -22.84
N LEU A 390 36.83 13.21 -22.87
CA LEU A 390 37.89 14.13 -23.30
C LEU A 390 37.88 14.20 -24.83
N GLY A 391 36.86 14.87 -25.36
CA GLY A 391 36.64 15.05 -26.79
C GLY A 391 36.65 16.52 -27.22
N PHE A 392 37.54 17.36 -26.68
CA PHE A 392 37.87 18.64 -27.32
C PHE A 392 39.33 18.98 -27.06
N ASN A 393 40.14 18.76 -28.10
CA ASN A 393 41.49 19.30 -28.20
C ASN A 393 41.33 20.78 -28.59
N PRO A 394 41.68 21.76 -27.75
CA PRO A 394 41.68 23.15 -28.17
C PRO A 394 42.89 23.35 -29.10
N SER A 395 42.62 23.48 -30.40
CA SER A 395 43.56 24.09 -31.35
C SER A 395 43.37 25.59 -31.41
#